data_AF-A0A8J8ENE1-F1
#
_entry.id   AF-A0A8J8ENE1-F1
#
_cell.length_a   1.000
_cell.length_b   1.000
_cell.length_c   1.000
_cell.angle_alpha   90.00
_cell.angle_beta   90.00
_cell.angle_gamma   90.00
#
_symmetry.space_group_name_H-M   'P 1'
#
loop_
_entity.id
_entity.type
_entity.pdbx_description
1 polymer ?
#
loop_
_entity_poly.entity_id
_entity_poly.type
_entity_poly.pdbx_seq_one_letter_code
_entity_poly.pdbx_strand_id
1 'polypeptide(L)'
;MQKARIKLASTNIKALNEVTDQIKQIAERTGVRMSGPIPLPTKRIRITTRKSPDGEGTATFDRFELRVHKRLVDIEADERAMRQIMRIRVPEDVTIEIELIS
;
A
#
# COMPACT_ATOMS: atom_id res chain seq x y z
N MET A 1 14.87 21.33 0.21
CA MET A 1 13.87 20.76 1.14
C MET A 1 13.80 19.28 0.85
N GLN A 2 14.21 18.47 1.83
CA GLN A 2 14.23 17.02 1.72
C GLN A 2 12.78 16.51 1.65
N LYS A 3 12.50 15.48 0.85
CA LYS A 3 11.16 14.90 0.68
C LYS A 3 11.18 13.47 1.17
N ALA A 4 10.20 13.11 1.99
CA ALA A 4 9.95 11.71 2.34
C ALA A 4 8.92 11.12 1.38
N ARG A 5 9.25 9.98 0.79
CA ARG A 5 8.36 9.20 -0.05
C ARG A 5 7.87 7.99 0.73
N ILE A 6 6.56 7.91 0.90
CA ILE A 6 5.89 6.83 1.63
C ILE A 6 5.20 5.95 0.60
N LYS A 7 5.64 4.70 0.51
CA LYS A 7 5.03 3.66 -0.31
C LYS A 7 4.17 2.79 0.60
N LEU A 8 2.88 2.69 0.25
CA LEU A 8 1.94 1.81 0.94
C LEU A 8 1.55 0.68 -0.01
N ALA A 9 1.56 -0.56 0.48
CA ALA A 9 1.09 -1.72 -0.26
C ALA A 9 0.20 -2.60 0.61
N SER A 10 -0.91 -3.09 0.07
CA SER A 10 -1.78 -4.03 0.78
C SER A 10 -2.61 -4.86 -0.19
N THR A 11 -3.05 -6.04 0.25
CA THR A 11 -4.07 -6.85 -0.41
C THR A 11 -5.48 -6.35 -0.10
N ASN A 12 -5.68 -5.67 1.04
CA ASN A 12 -6.96 -5.16 1.50
C ASN A 12 -7.08 -3.65 1.25
N ILE A 13 -8.00 -3.27 0.36
CA ILE A 13 -8.24 -1.87 -0.03
C ILE A 13 -8.74 -1.03 1.16
N LYS A 14 -9.57 -1.60 2.04
CA LYS A 14 -10.18 -0.83 3.14
C LYS A 14 -9.13 -0.36 4.14
N ALA A 15 -8.29 -1.28 4.59
CA ALA A 15 -7.17 -0.99 5.49
C ALA A 15 -6.19 0.00 4.85
N LEU A 16 -5.88 -0.17 3.57
CA LEU A 16 -4.99 0.74 2.84
C LEU A 16 -5.53 2.17 2.78
N ASN A 17 -6.82 2.34 2.48
CA ASN A 17 -7.45 3.66 2.43
C ASN A 17 -7.53 4.29 3.83
N GLU A 18 -7.86 3.52 4.86
CA GLU A 18 -7.89 4.02 6.24
C GLU A 18 -6.54 4.58 6.69
N VAL A 19 -5.45 3.85 6.45
CA VAL A 19 -4.08 4.31 6.76
C VAL A 19 -3.73 5.55 5.96
N THR A 20 -4.11 5.57 4.68
CA THR A 20 -3.87 6.72 3.80
C THR A 20 -4.59 7.98 4.29
N ASP A 21 -5.84 7.85 4.73
CA ASP A 21 -6.64 8.95 5.25
C ASP A 21 -6.07 9.47 6.58
N GLN A 22 -5.57 8.57 7.45
CA GLN A 22 -4.88 8.97 8.68
C GLN A 22 -3.60 9.77 8.40
N ILE A 23 -2.78 9.34 7.43
CA ILE A 23 -1.57 10.08 7.01
C ILE A 23 -1.94 11.46 6.49
N LYS A 24 -2.99 11.56 5.67
CA LYS A 24 -3.50 12.84 5.16
C LYS A 24 -3.94 13.78 6.28
N GLN A 25 -4.71 13.28 7.26
CA GLN A 25 -5.13 14.08 8.41
C GLN A 25 -3.95 14.59 9.25
N ILE A 26 -2.90 13.77 9.41
CA ILE A 26 -1.69 14.16 10.15
C ILE A 26 -0.91 15.25 9.39
N ALA A 27 -0.78 15.13 8.08
CA ALA A 27 -0.14 16.13 7.24
C ALA A 27 -0.88 17.48 7.31
N GLU A 28 -2.22 17.46 7.22
CA GLU A 28 -3.06 18.65 7.34
C GLU A 28 -2.95 19.31 8.73
N ARG A 29 -2.98 18.51 9.81
CA ARG A 29 -2.84 19.03 11.19
C ARG A 29 -1.47 19.65 11.46
N THR A 30 -0.43 19.14 10.82
CA THR A 30 0.95 19.63 11.02
C THR A 30 1.28 20.80 10.08
N GLY A 31 0.44 21.06 9.06
CA GLY A 31 0.66 22.13 8.08
C GLY A 31 1.75 21.79 7.05
N VAL A 32 2.11 20.52 6.92
CA VAL A 32 3.18 20.07 6.01
C VAL A 32 2.61 19.86 4.62
N ARG A 33 3.36 20.28 3.59
CA ARG A 33 2.97 20.06 2.19
C ARG A 33 3.04 18.58 1.86
N MET A 34 1.89 18.01 1.53
CA MET A 34 1.75 16.63 1.05
C MET A 34 1.34 16.65 -0.43
N SER A 35 2.05 15.89 -1.26
CA SER A 35 1.53 15.45 -2.55
C SER A 35 0.71 14.19 -2.32
N GLY A 36 -0.57 14.27 -2.69
CA GLY A 36 -1.63 13.37 -2.22
C GLY A 36 -1.39 11.89 -2.53
N PRO A 37 -2.30 11.02 -2.05
CA PRO A 37 -2.15 9.59 -2.23
C PRO A 37 -2.38 9.19 -3.68
N ILE A 38 -1.28 9.05 -4.42
CA ILE A 38 -1.28 8.65 -5.81
C ILE A 38 -1.61 7.15 -5.88
N PRO A 39 -2.72 6.74 -6.52
CA PRO A 39 -2.99 5.34 -6.84
C PRO A 39 -1.93 4.85 -7.82
N LEU A 40 -1.13 3.86 -7.42
CA LEU A 40 -0.30 3.14 -8.37
C LEU A 40 -1.08 1.95 -8.95
N PRO A 41 -0.73 1.50 -10.17
CA PRO A 41 -1.36 0.33 -10.78
C PRO A 41 -1.33 -0.88 -9.83
N THR A 42 -2.50 -1.52 -9.69
CA THR A 42 -2.63 -2.72 -8.86
C THR A 42 -1.88 -3.87 -9.53
N LYS A 43 -0.91 -4.46 -8.81
CA LYS A 43 -0.20 -5.65 -9.31
C LYS A 43 -1.13 -6.86 -9.17
N ARG A 44 -1.47 -7.48 -10.29
CA ARG A 44 -2.30 -8.68 -10.36
C ARG A 44 -1.41 -9.88 -10.59
N ILE A 45 -1.31 -10.77 -9.61
CA ILE A 45 -0.58 -12.04 -9.72
C ILE A 45 -1.62 -13.10 -10.06
N ARG A 46 -1.53 -13.67 -11.25
CA ARG A 46 -2.45 -14.71 -11.74
C ARG A 46 -1.74 -16.05 -11.72
N ILE A 47 -2.34 -17.02 -11.05
CA ILE A 47 -1.83 -18.39 -10.97
C ILE A 47 -2.95 -19.30 -11.45
N THR A 48 -2.69 -20.03 -12.53
CA THR A 48 -3.64 -21.00 -13.08
C THR A 48 -3.12 -22.40 -12.79
N THR A 49 -3.88 -23.20 -12.04
CA THR A 49 -3.50 -24.58 -11.69
C THR A 49 -4.57 -25.55 -12.15
N ARG A 50 -4.17 -26.80 -12.42
CA ARG A 50 -5.12 -27.89 -12.63
C ARG A 50 -5.84 -28.18 -11.31
N LYS A 51 -7.15 -28.43 -11.38
CA LYS A 51 -7.94 -28.79 -10.19
C LYS A 51 -7.62 -30.20 -9.72
N SER A 52 -7.58 -31.15 -10.68
CA SER A 52 -7.30 -32.55 -10.40
C SER A 52 -5.86 -32.72 -9.92
N PRO A 53 -5.62 -33.47 -8.83
CA PRO A 53 -4.28 -33.87 -8.43
C PRO A 53 -3.68 -34.90 -9.39
N ASP A 54 -4.53 -35.67 -10.06
CA ASP A 54 -4.22 -36.72 -11.01
C ASP A 54 -4.51 -36.33 -12.47
N GLY A 55 -4.05 -37.17 -13.38
CA GLY A 55 -4.13 -36.93 -14.82
C GLY A 55 -5.49 -37.25 -15.45
N GLU A 56 -6.38 -37.93 -14.73
CA GLU A 56 -7.61 -38.47 -15.27
C GLU A 56 -8.77 -37.46 -15.29
N GLY A 57 -9.83 -37.82 -16.02
CA GLY A 57 -11.02 -36.99 -16.21
C GLY A 57 -10.82 -35.76 -17.08
N THR A 58 -11.85 -34.91 -17.14
CA THR A 58 -11.83 -33.67 -17.93
C THR A 58 -10.87 -32.64 -17.33
N ALA A 59 -9.98 -32.08 -18.17
CA ALA A 59 -9.04 -31.06 -17.74
C ALA A 59 -9.77 -29.78 -17.29
N THR A 60 -9.83 -29.56 -15.99
CA THR A 60 -10.39 -28.36 -15.37
C THR A 60 -9.29 -27.56 -14.67
N PHE A 61 -9.40 -26.23 -14.70
CA PHE A 61 -8.38 -25.31 -14.19
C PHE A 61 -8.99 -24.30 -13.22
N ASP A 62 -8.32 -24.10 -12.09
CA ASP A 62 -8.57 -22.98 -11.19
C ASP A 62 -7.76 -21.77 -11.62
N ARG A 63 -8.37 -20.57 -11.49
CA ARG A 63 -7.73 -19.29 -11.81
C ARG A 63 -7.68 -18.45 -10.54
N PHE A 64 -6.58 -18.54 -9.82
CA PHE A 64 -6.34 -17.74 -8.64
C PHE A 64 -5.78 -16.36 -9.03
N GLU A 65 -6.27 -15.32 -8.37
CA GLU A 65 -5.78 -13.95 -8.53
C GLU A 65 -5.49 -13.34 -7.16
N LEU A 66 -4.24 -12.94 -6.94
CA LEU A 66 -3.85 -12.08 -5.83
C LEU A 66 -3.67 -10.66 -6.34
N ARG A 67 -4.36 -9.70 -5.70
CA ARG A 67 -4.28 -8.28 -6.02
C ARG A 67 -3.52 -7.54 -4.93
N VAL A 68 -2.48 -6.82 -5.31
CA VAL A 68 -1.72 -5.94 -4.41
C VAL A 68 -1.92 -4.51 -4.87
N HIS A 69 -2.63 -3.74 -4.05
CA HIS A 69 -2.92 -2.32 -4.25
C HIS A 69 -1.77 -1.50 -3.68
N LYS A 70 -1.35 -0.47 -4.42
CA LYS A 70 -0.23 0.38 -4.05
C LYS A 70 -0.66 1.84 -4.03
N ARG A 71 -0.23 2.57 -3.00
CA ARG A 71 -0.35 4.04 -2.92
C ARG A 71 1.03 4.64 -2.72
N LEU A 72 1.21 5.83 -3.27
CA LEU A 72 2.40 6.64 -3.06
C LEU A 72 1.98 7.97 -2.46
N VAL A 73 2.65 8.39 -1.39
CA VAL A 73 2.46 9.70 -0.76
C VAL A 73 3.83 10.34 -0.65
N ASP A 74 3.99 11.55 -1.19
CA ASP A 74 5.22 12.33 -1.02
C ASP A 74 4.94 13.46 -0.02
N ILE A 75 5.73 13.55 1.05
CA ILE A 75 5.59 14.55 2.12
C ILE A 75 6.89 15.33 2.24
N GLU A 76 6.82 16.62 2.51
CA GLU A 76 7.99 17.41 2.87
C GLU A 76 8.58 16.93 4.21
N ALA A 77 9.89 16.70 4.28
CA ALA A 77 10.52 16.10 5.44
C ALA A 77 10.61 17.10 6.60
N ASP A 78 9.55 17.14 7.43
CA ASP A 78 9.53 17.77 8.74
C ASP A 78 9.62 16.71 9.84
N GLU A 79 10.52 16.90 10.80
CA GLU A 79 10.82 15.92 11.84
C GLU A 79 9.63 15.69 12.78
N ARG A 80 8.80 16.72 12.99
CA ARG A 80 7.57 16.61 13.79
C ARG A 80 6.53 15.74 13.09
N ALA A 81 6.30 15.95 11.80
CA ALA A 81 5.36 15.16 11.00
C ALA A 81 5.80 13.70 10.91
N MET A 82 7.08 13.43 10.67
CA MET A 82 7.62 12.06 10.57
C MET A 82 7.41 11.27 11.87
N ARG A 83 7.65 11.89 13.03
CA ARG A 83 7.40 11.27 14.33
C ARG A 83 5.93 10.93 14.57
N GLN A 84 5.00 11.73 14.05
CA GLN A 84 3.57 11.44 14.17
C GLN A 84 3.12 10.33 13.22
N ILE A 85 3.66 10.29 11.99
CA ILE A 85 3.35 9.25 11.01
C ILE A 85 3.81 7.88 11.50
N MET A 86 4.98 7.78 12.12
CA MET A 86 5.48 6.53 12.70
C MET A 86 4.65 6.00 13.87
N ARG A 87 3.78 6.82 14.48
CA ARG A 87 2.91 6.43 15.60
C ARG A 87 1.54 5.91 15.15
N ILE A 88 1.25 5.93 13.86
CA ILE A 88 0.00 5.41 13.31
C ILE A 88 -0.09 3.91 13.61
N ARG A 89 -1.29 3.44 13.98
CA ARG A 89 -1.57 2.01 14.12
C ARG A 89 -1.73 1.42 12.73
N VAL A 90 -0.69 0.72 12.26
CA VAL A 90 -0.69 0.07 10.96
C VAL A 90 -1.27 -1.34 11.12
N PRO A 91 -2.35 -1.69 10.40
CA PRO A 91 -2.85 -3.08 10.36
C PRO A 91 -1.80 -4.02 9.77
N GLU A 92 -1.78 -5.28 10.21
CA GLU A 92 -0.81 -6.29 9.75
C GLU A 92 -0.83 -6.51 8.23
N ASP A 93 -1.98 -6.27 7.59
CA ASP A 93 -2.19 -6.42 6.16
C ASP A 93 -1.56 -5.29 5.31
N VAL A 94 -1.02 -4.24 5.93
CA VAL A 94 -0.49 -3.05 5.24
C VAL A 94 1.01 -2.95 5.43
N THR A 95 1.75 -3.00 4.33
CA THR A 95 3.19 -2.75 4.31
C THR A 95 3.45 -1.28 4.03
N ILE A 96 4.27 -0.66 4.87
CA ILE A 96 4.71 0.74 4.72
C ILE A 96 6.22 0.76 4.54
N GLU A 97 6.68 1.48 3.51
CA GLU A 97 8.09 1.74 3.25
C GLU A 97 8.30 3.25 3.12
N ILE A 98 9.31 3.79 3.81
CA ILE A 98 9.60 5.21 3.85
C ILE A 98 11.01 5.43 3.29
N GLU A 99 11.12 6.22 2.24
CA GLU A 99 12.38 6.61 1.61
C GLU A 99 12.60 8.11 1.77
N LEU A 100 13.78 8.51 2.24
CA LEU A 100 14.19 9.91 2.26
C LEU A 100 14.87 10.24 0.92
N ILE A 101 14.26 11.13 0.16
CA ILE A 101 14.77 11.64 -1.11
C ILE A 101 15.35 13.04 -0.84
N SER A 102 16.65 13.19 -1.04
CA SER A 102 17.34 14.48 -0.92
C SER A 102 17.15 15.36 -2.14
#